data_AF-A0A316VAK1-F1
#
_entry.id   AF-A0A316VAK1-F1
#
_cell.length_a   1.000
_cell.length_b   1.000
_cell.length_c   1.000
_cell.angle_alpha   90.00
_cell.angle_beta   90.00
_cell.angle_gamma   90.00
#
_symmetry.space_group_name_H-M   'P 1'
#
loop_
_entity.id
_entity.type
_entity.pdbx_description
1 polymer ?
#
loop_
_entity_poly.entity_id
_entity_poly.type
_entity_poly.pdbx_seq_one_letter_code
_entity_poly.pdbx_strand_id
1 'polypeptide(L)'
;MASTSTAGSQGLKVLEASPVVLDDANDAAVGITIRLHPLPIINMSEHMVRSSVQPIGGKSNRIAGALLGNHLGREVEIHTTFELLVGEEDRIDQEYLRARQAQFKQVFPTFDLLGWYSSGSIPLPQDMSIHRQLLEYNESPLFLQLSPSQNAIGQARSKGELPIGIYETFVDVSHSVRPDQGEGAGLEKGPDMYFRPANYQIETGEAERIAVDHTSKPPVDDGDGQSSLIANLTTQQNAIKMLLDRIQSIVSYVDDVQAKKLPNDHESLRQIASLVAGIPASGNLPEFKQEFLTEYNDLLLTTYLSDMTNGISTMNELVDKFDFTQVGNDDGLGGIARPSTSRFRSGRGAHRMGRNAKMNQ
;
A
#
# COMPACT_ATOMS: atom_id res chain seq x y z
N MET A 1 47.64 18.94 33.52
CA MET A 1 47.65 17.49 33.26
C MET A 1 46.52 17.19 32.31
N ALA A 2 46.85 17.00 31.04
CA ALA A 2 45.89 16.68 29.99
C ALA A 2 45.54 15.20 30.09
N SER A 3 44.28 14.89 30.39
CA SER A 3 43.74 13.54 30.30
C SER A 3 43.36 13.27 28.85
N THR A 4 44.20 12.48 28.18
CA THR A 4 44.00 11.92 26.86
C THR A 4 42.70 11.12 26.80
N SER A 5 41.77 11.54 25.94
CA SER A 5 40.58 10.78 25.57
C SER A 5 40.99 9.65 24.62
N THR A 6 40.99 8.42 25.13
CA THR A 6 41.12 7.22 24.31
C THR A 6 39.83 7.06 23.49
N ALA A 7 39.91 7.30 22.19
CA ALA A 7 38.85 6.97 21.24
C ALA A 7 38.71 5.44 21.18
N GLY A 8 37.77 4.88 21.96
CA GLY A 8 37.37 3.49 21.86
C GLY A 8 36.46 3.31 20.64
N SER A 9 36.77 2.30 19.82
CA SER A 9 35.95 1.86 18.69
C SER A 9 34.49 1.67 19.12
N GLN A 10 33.57 2.45 18.57
CA GLN A 10 32.15 2.18 18.70
C GLN A 10 31.85 0.88 17.92
N GLY A 11 31.76 -0.24 18.61
CA GLY A 11 31.26 -1.49 18.02
C GLY A 11 29.80 -1.30 17.62
N LEU A 12 29.41 -1.91 16.49
CA LEU A 12 28.01 -1.96 16.04
C LEU A 12 27.12 -2.47 17.16
N LYS A 13 26.10 -1.69 17.51
CA LYS A 13 25.13 -2.09 18.53
C LYS A 13 24.06 -2.96 17.86
N VAL A 14 23.93 -4.18 18.38
CA VAL A 14 22.90 -5.13 17.96
C VAL A 14 21.76 -5.06 18.98
N LEU A 15 20.53 -5.17 18.52
CA LEU A 15 19.34 -5.14 19.36
C LEU A 15 19.39 -6.30 20.36
N GLU A 16 19.18 -6.03 21.65
CA GLU A 16 19.19 -7.09 22.68
C GLU A 16 18.14 -8.18 22.40
N ALA A 17 17.04 -7.82 21.73
CA ALA A 17 15.96 -8.73 21.38
C ALA A 17 16.23 -9.59 20.14
N SER A 18 17.24 -9.26 19.32
CA SER A 18 17.64 -10.11 18.19
C SER A 18 19.09 -9.90 17.77
N PRO A 19 19.91 -10.98 17.70
CA PRO A 19 21.32 -10.89 17.35
C PRO A 19 21.57 -10.54 15.88
N VAL A 20 20.51 -10.48 15.06
CA VAL A 20 20.61 -10.18 13.61
C VAL A 20 20.09 -8.79 13.26
N VAL A 21 19.66 -7.96 14.22
CA VAL A 21 19.11 -6.63 13.94
C VAL A 21 20.02 -5.57 14.56
N LEU A 22 20.38 -4.54 13.81
CA LEU A 22 21.13 -3.39 14.34
C LEU A 22 20.21 -2.47 15.15
N ASP A 23 20.72 -1.96 16.28
CA ASP A 23 20.05 -0.99 17.17
C ASP A 23 20.20 0.46 16.68
N ASP A 24 20.60 0.66 15.43
CA ASP A 24 20.69 1.97 14.79
C ASP A 24 19.30 2.42 14.31
N ALA A 25 18.41 2.69 15.27
CA ALA A 25 17.02 3.09 15.00
C ALA A 25 16.87 4.47 14.34
N ASN A 26 17.96 5.24 14.15
CA ASN A 26 17.88 6.65 13.77
C ASN A 26 18.77 7.07 12.58
N ASP A 27 19.47 6.14 11.94
CA ASP A 27 20.18 6.39 10.69
C ASP A 27 19.63 5.44 9.63
N ALA A 28 18.33 5.60 9.34
CA ALA A 28 17.70 4.99 8.17
C ALA A 28 18.61 5.27 6.98
N ALA A 29 19.02 4.23 6.25
CA ALA A 29 20.00 4.40 5.19
C ALA A 29 19.52 5.53 4.26
N VAL A 30 20.33 6.58 4.13
CA VAL A 30 20.04 7.84 3.43
C VAL A 30 19.89 7.65 1.90
N GLY A 31 19.54 6.45 1.44
CA GLY A 31 19.69 6.01 0.07
C GLY A 31 18.43 5.53 -0.64
N ILE A 32 17.41 4.98 0.06
CA ILE A 32 16.33 4.26 -0.62
C ILE A 32 14.95 4.71 -0.11
N THR A 33 14.08 5.10 -1.03
CA THR A 33 12.67 5.37 -0.75
C THR A 33 11.86 4.11 -1.06
N ILE A 34 11.29 3.49 -0.01
CA ILE A 34 10.49 2.27 -0.16
C ILE A 34 9.01 2.65 -0.20
N ARG A 35 8.33 2.31 -1.29
CA ARG A 35 6.90 2.51 -1.52
C ARG A 35 6.23 1.13 -1.51
N LEU A 36 5.34 0.92 -0.55
CA LEU A 36 4.63 -0.32 -0.34
C LEU A 36 3.16 -0.16 -0.74
N HIS A 37 2.74 -0.92 -1.75
CA HIS A 37 1.33 -0.96 -2.15
C HIS A 37 0.48 -1.78 -1.15
N PRO A 38 -0.86 -1.56 -1.09
CA PRO A 38 -1.73 -2.29 -0.18
C PRO A 38 -1.87 -3.78 -0.49
N LEU A 39 -1.76 -4.16 -1.77
CA LEU A 39 -1.98 -5.55 -2.21
C LEU A 39 -0.98 -6.54 -1.55
N PRO A 40 0.34 -6.28 -1.49
CA PRO A 40 1.29 -7.08 -0.71
C PRO A 40 0.86 -7.33 0.73
N ILE A 41 0.33 -6.32 1.41
CA ILE A 41 -0.10 -6.40 2.81
C ILE A 41 -1.32 -7.33 2.94
N ILE A 42 -2.27 -7.20 2.02
CA ILE A 42 -3.47 -8.05 1.98
C ILE A 42 -3.08 -9.50 1.67
N ASN A 43 -2.25 -9.73 0.66
CA ASN A 43 -1.78 -11.07 0.27
C ASN A 43 -1.04 -11.76 1.41
N MET A 44 -0.16 -11.03 2.11
CA MET A 44 0.58 -11.56 3.25
C MET A 44 -0.35 -11.89 4.43
N SER A 45 -1.31 -11.01 4.71
CA SER A 45 -2.31 -11.24 5.77
C SER A 45 -3.19 -12.44 5.46
N GLU A 46 -3.62 -12.59 4.21
CA GLU A 46 -4.39 -13.74 3.74
C GLU A 46 -3.58 -15.04 3.83
N HIS A 47 -2.33 -15.04 3.33
CA HIS A 47 -1.44 -16.20 3.41
C HIS A 47 -1.20 -16.63 4.86
N MET A 48 -1.06 -15.67 5.78
CA MET A 48 -0.94 -15.93 7.21
C MET A 48 -2.20 -16.57 7.79
N VAL A 49 -3.37 -15.99 7.52
CA VAL A 49 -4.65 -16.50 8.03
C VAL A 49 -4.92 -17.90 7.48
N ARG A 50 -4.72 -18.12 6.18
CA ARG A 50 -4.92 -19.43 5.55
C ARG A 50 -3.98 -20.47 6.16
N SER A 51 -2.70 -20.16 6.32
CA SER A 51 -1.72 -21.06 6.94
C SER A 51 -2.03 -21.35 8.41
N SER A 52 -2.66 -20.40 9.13
CA SER A 52 -3.09 -20.61 10.51
C SER A 52 -4.31 -21.53 10.63
N VAL A 53 -5.23 -21.48 9.66
CA VAL A 53 -6.47 -22.28 9.64
C VAL A 53 -6.25 -23.66 9.02
N GLN A 54 -5.28 -23.80 8.12
CA GLN A 54 -4.93 -25.04 7.43
C GLN A 54 -3.49 -25.47 7.77
N PRO A 55 -3.20 -25.91 9.01
CA PRO A 55 -1.86 -26.33 9.38
C PRO A 55 -1.48 -27.61 8.63
N ILE A 56 -0.56 -27.48 7.67
CA ILE A 56 0.04 -28.63 6.99
C ILE A 56 0.94 -29.35 8.01
N GLY A 57 0.56 -30.56 8.40
CA GLY A 57 1.36 -31.39 9.33
C GLY A 57 1.29 -30.99 10.81
N GLY A 58 0.28 -30.20 11.22
CA GLY A 58 0.02 -29.90 12.64
C GLY A 58 1.04 -28.94 13.32
N LYS A 59 1.95 -28.33 12.56
CA LYS A 59 2.84 -27.27 13.02
C LYS A 59 2.32 -25.92 12.54
N SER A 60 2.45 -24.88 13.38
CA SER A 60 2.29 -23.49 12.95
C SER A 60 3.37 -23.21 11.91
N ASN A 61 2.97 -23.16 10.63
CA ASN A 61 3.92 -23.01 9.55
C ASN A 61 4.25 -21.53 9.41
N ARG A 62 5.54 -21.23 9.49
CA ARG A 62 6.07 -19.93 9.15
C ARG A 62 5.78 -19.65 7.69
N ILE A 63 5.18 -18.49 7.39
CA ILE A 63 4.93 -18.09 6.01
C ILE A 63 6.19 -17.45 5.42
N ALA A 64 6.44 -17.71 4.15
CA ALA A 64 7.46 -17.03 3.38
C ALA A 64 6.91 -16.72 1.99
N GLY A 65 7.27 -15.57 1.43
CA GLY A 65 6.92 -15.24 0.06
C GLY A 65 7.84 -14.19 -0.53
N ALA A 66 7.84 -14.08 -1.85
CA ALA A 66 8.64 -13.14 -2.62
C ALA A 66 7.89 -11.81 -2.81
N LEU A 67 8.64 -10.71 -2.78
CA LEU A 67 8.18 -9.37 -3.09
C LEU A 67 8.56 -9.02 -4.53
N LEU A 68 7.59 -8.56 -5.31
CA LEU A 68 7.75 -8.16 -6.70
C LEU A 68 7.36 -6.70 -6.91
N GLY A 69 8.08 -6.04 -7.80
CA GLY A 69 7.74 -4.68 -8.21
C GLY A 69 8.85 -4.00 -8.98
N ASN A 70 8.89 -2.67 -8.96
CA ASN A 70 9.84 -1.90 -9.76
C ASN A 70 10.97 -1.36 -8.89
N HIS A 71 12.16 -1.30 -9.49
CA HIS A 71 13.31 -0.62 -8.90
C HIS A 71 13.79 0.48 -9.84
N LEU A 72 13.57 1.73 -9.45
CA LEU A 72 13.90 2.92 -10.23
C LEU A 72 14.94 3.75 -9.47
N GLY A 73 16.21 3.40 -9.65
CA GLY A 73 17.34 4.11 -9.06
C GLY A 73 17.40 3.96 -7.54
N ARG A 74 16.78 4.89 -6.81
CA ARG A 74 16.70 4.88 -5.34
C ARG A 74 15.27 4.68 -4.84
N GLU A 75 14.32 4.53 -5.74
CA GLU A 75 12.93 4.26 -5.39
C GLU A 75 12.63 2.79 -5.66
N VAL A 76 12.12 2.12 -4.63
CA VAL A 76 11.70 0.72 -4.69
C VAL A 76 10.20 0.67 -4.44
N GLU A 77 9.45 0.24 -5.45
CA GLU A 77 7.99 0.11 -5.38
C GLU A 77 7.61 -1.35 -5.31
N ILE A 78 7.03 -1.78 -4.20
CA ILE A 78 6.56 -3.14 -3.97
C ILE A 78 5.10 -3.22 -4.38
N HIS A 79 4.81 -3.85 -5.52
CA HIS A 79 3.48 -3.91 -6.14
C HIS A 79 2.71 -5.18 -5.81
N THR A 80 3.38 -6.32 -5.76
CA THR A 80 2.72 -7.61 -5.58
C THR A 80 3.64 -8.64 -4.95
N THR A 81 3.10 -9.81 -4.65
CA THR A 81 3.80 -10.87 -3.93
C THR A 81 3.34 -12.24 -4.40
N PHE A 82 4.20 -13.25 -4.25
CA PHE A 82 3.79 -14.65 -4.36
C PHE A 82 4.44 -15.50 -3.27
N GLU A 83 3.87 -16.68 -3.00
CA GLU A 83 4.30 -17.56 -1.92
C GLU A 83 5.58 -18.30 -2.29
N LEU A 84 6.48 -18.49 -1.32
CA LEU A 84 7.69 -19.30 -1.47
C LEU A 84 7.48 -20.65 -0.79
N LEU A 85 7.99 -21.71 -1.42
CA LEU A 85 8.06 -23.02 -0.80
C LEU A 85 9.39 -23.11 -0.04
N VAL A 86 9.30 -23.19 1.29
CA VAL A 86 10.43 -23.38 2.18
C VAL A 86 10.35 -24.80 2.75
N GLY A 87 11.35 -25.62 2.42
CA GLY A 87 11.48 -26.98 2.89
C GLY A 87 12.04 -27.08 4.32
N GLU A 88 12.50 -28.27 4.69
CA GLU A 88 13.22 -28.47 5.95
C GLU A 88 14.53 -27.66 5.96
N GLU A 89 14.96 -27.22 7.15
CA GLU A 89 16.17 -26.38 7.35
C GLU A 89 16.14 -25.01 6.64
N ASP A 90 14.96 -24.41 6.46
CA ASP A 90 14.80 -23.08 5.87
C ASP A 90 15.33 -22.97 4.42
N ARG A 91 15.33 -24.07 3.67
CA ARG A 91 15.77 -24.09 2.26
C ARG A 91 14.65 -23.72 1.30
N ILE A 92 14.89 -22.73 0.44
CA ILE A 92 13.94 -22.31 -0.59
C ILE A 92 13.99 -23.31 -1.76
N ASP A 93 12.83 -23.73 -2.25
CA ASP A 93 12.72 -24.45 -3.52
C ASP A 93 13.08 -23.51 -4.69
N GLN A 94 14.32 -23.64 -5.17
CA GLN A 94 14.89 -22.82 -6.23
C GLN A 94 14.22 -23.05 -7.60
N GLU A 95 13.73 -24.27 -7.86
CA GLU A 95 13.05 -24.60 -9.11
C GLU A 95 11.66 -23.96 -9.14
N TYR A 96 10.93 -24.07 -8.04
CA TYR A 96 9.64 -23.40 -7.88
C TYR A 96 9.76 -21.87 -7.96
N LEU A 97 10.77 -21.28 -7.28
CA LEU A 97 11.04 -19.84 -7.32
C LEU A 97 11.28 -19.36 -8.76
N ARG A 98 12.20 -19.99 -9.50
CA ARG A 98 12.50 -19.62 -10.89
C ARG A 98 11.29 -19.80 -11.81
N ALA A 99 10.56 -20.89 -11.67
CA ALA A 99 9.37 -21.15 -12.46
C ALA A 99 8.28 -20.09 -12.21
N ARG A 100 8.02 -19.73 -10.94
CA ARG A 100 7.08 -18.66 -10.59
C ARG A 100 7.54 -17.29 -11.06
N GLN A 101 8.80 -16.95 -10.87
CA GLN A 101 9.37 -15.69 -11.36
C GLN A 101 9.20 -15.56 -12.88
N ALA A 102 9.47 -16.62 -13.64
CA ALA A 102 9.29 -16.64 -15.08
C ALA A 102 7.82 -16.43 -15.50
N GLN A 103 6.86 -17.03 -14.78
CA GLN A 103 5.42 -16.81 -15.01
C GLN A 103 5.02 -15.36 -14.77
N PHE A 104 5.47 -14.76 -13.66
CA PHE A 104 5.19 -13.35 -13.36
C PHE A 104 5.82 -12.41 -14.39
N LYS A 105 7.03 -12.71 -14.88
CA LYS A 105 7.66 -11.93 -15.96
C LYS A 105 6.91 -11.96 -17.29
N GLN A 106 6.08 -12.98 -17.56
CA GLN A 106 5.24 -13.00 -18.76
C GLN A 106 4.10 -11.99 -18.71
N VAL A 107 3.53 -11.75 -17.51
CA VAL A 107 2.41 -10.83 -17.31
C VAL A 107 2.86 -9.43 -16.87
N PHE A 108 3.95 -9.34 -16.12
CA PHE A 108 4.55 -8.09 -15.62
C PHE A 108 6.05 -8.05 -15.97
N PRO A 109 6.42 -7.71 -17.22
CA PRO A 109 7.82 -7.74 -17.67
C PRO A 109 8.75 -6.80 -16.89
N THR A 110 8.21 -5.69 -16.38
CA THR A 110 8.98 -4.68 -15.62
C THR A 110 9.23 -5.09 -14.16
N PHE A 111 8.52 -6.09 -13.63
CA PHE A 111 8.60 -6.43 -12.20
C PHE A 111 9.80 -7.33 -11.91
N ASP A 112 10.68 -6.90 -11.04
CA ASP A 112 11.82 -7.65 -10.56
C ASP A 112 11.57 -8.21 -9.16
N LEU A 113 12.38 -9.19 -8.77
CA LEU A 113 12.38 -9.74 -7.41
C LEU A 113 13.06 -8.74 -6.47
N LEU A 114 12.27 -8.03 -5.67
CA LEU A 114 12.76 -6.95 -4.80
C LEU A 114 13.19 -7.45 -3.42
N GLY A 115 12.67 -8.60 -2.99
CA GLY A 115 12.86 -9.09 -1.64
C GLY A 115 11.91 -10.21 -1.29
N TRP A 116 11.66 -10.36 0.01
CA TRP A 116 10.77 -11.39 0.53
C TRP A 116 10.09 -10.96 1.82
N TYR A 117 9.04 -11.69 2.20
CA TYR A 117 8.29 -11.45 3.43
C TYR A 117 8.22 -12.68 4.32
N SER A 118 8.04 -12.47 5.63
CA SER A 118 7.69 -13.52 6.59
C SER A 118 6.87 -12.99 7.76
N SER A 119 6.26 -13.88 8.54
CA SER A 119 5.59 -13.50 9.79
C SER A 119 6.55 -13.59 10.99
N GLY A 120 6.39 -12.65 11.92
CA GLY A 120 7.13 -12.63 13.17
C GLY A 120 7.17 -11.24 13.81
N SER A 121 7.56 -11.18 15.08
CA SER A 121 7.70 -9.91 15.81
C SER A 121 9.01 -9.18 15.51
N ILE A 122 10.09 -9.93 15.37
CA ILE A 122 11.46 -9.43 15.16
C ILE A 122 12.18 -10.43 14.23
N PRO A 123 13.09 -9.99 13.35
CA PRO A 123 13.90 -10.88 12.53
C PRO A 123 14.73 -11.85 13.39
N LEU A 124 14.79 -13.12 13.00
CA LEU A 124 15.51 -14.20 13.68
C LEU A 124 16.72 -14.67 12.85
N PRO A 125 17.69 -15.41 13.42
CA PRO A 125 18.80 -15.98 12.65
C PRO A 125 18.38 -16.87 11.47
N GLN A 126 17.23 -17.54 11.59
CA GLN A 126 16.61 -18.32 10.51
C GLN A 126 16.23 -17.44 9.32
N ASP A 127 15.77 -16.19 9.57
CA ASP A 127 15.52 -15.21 8.50
C ASP A 127 16.77 -14.91 7.71
N MET A 128 17.92 -14.78 8.40
CA MET A 128 19.18 -14.52 7.73
C MET A 128 19.61 -15.70 6.84
N SER A 129 19.25 -16.94 7.21
CA SER A 129 19.50 -18.12 6.38
C SER A 129 18.71 -18.10 5.08
N ILE A 130 17.41 -17.77 5.15
CA ILE A 130 16.54 -17.63 3.97
C ILE A 130 17.00 -16.44 3.12
N HIS A 131 17.29 -15.30 3.76
CA HIS A 131 17.73 -14.09 3.10
C HIS A 131 19.00 -14.31 2.27
N ARG A 132 20.00 -15.05 2.80
CA ARG A 132 21.23 -15.37 2.05
C ARG A 132 20.98 -16.16 0.78
N GLN A 133 19.97 -17.03 0.74
CA GLN A 133 19.62 -17.78 -0.48
C GLN A 133 19.03 -16.89 -1.57
N LEU A 134 18.41 -15.76 -1.21
CA LEU A 134 17.83 -14.81 -2.15
C LEU A 134 18.85 -13.82 -2.72
N LEU A 135 20.05 -13.74 -2.14
CA LEU A 135 21.15 -12.92 -2.67
C LEU A 135 21.61 -13.36 -4.07
N GLU A 136 21.35 -14.61 -4.47
CA GLU A 136 21.61 -15.10 -5.84
C GLU A 136 20.73 -14.38 -6.89
N TYR A 137 19.56 -13.88 -6.48
CA TYR A 137 18.57 -13.27 -7.38
C TYR A 137 18.55 -11.75 -7.30
N ASN A 138 18.89 -11.18 -6.15
CA ASN A 138 18.96 -9.75 -5.93
C ASN A 138 20.10 -9.44 -4.94
N GLU A 139 21.01 -8.55 -5.31
CA GLU A 139 22.19 -8.19 -4.52
C GLU A 139 21.84 -7.48 -3.20
N SER A 140 20.66 -6.87 -3.11
CA SER A 140 20.16 -6.17 -1.91
C SER A 140 18.65 -6.39 -1.74
N PRO A 141 18.21 -7.62 -1.38
CA PRO A 141 16.80 -7.91 -1.22
C PRO A 141 16.25 -7.25 0.05
N LEU A 142 15.03 -6.73 -0.04
CA LEU A 142 14.31 -6.23 1.13
C LEU A 142 13.69 -7.39 1.94
N PHE A 143 13.64 -7.24 3.25
CA PHE A 143 12.90 -8.17 4.12
C PHE A 143 11.71 -7.46 4.76
N LEU A 144 10.49 -7.93 4.46
CA LEU A 144 9.26 -7.41 5.04
C LEU A 144 8.71 -8.37 6.09
N GLN A 145 8.44 -7.89 7.30
CA GLN A 145 7.93 -8.70 8.39
C GLN A 145 6.61 -8.16 8.92
N LEU A 146 5.59 -9.01 8.98
CA LEU A 146 4.29 -8.71 9.59
C LEU A 146 4.23 -9.34 10.97
N SER A 147 3.91 -8.53 11.97
CA SER A 147 3.75 -8.94 13.35
C SER A 147 2.29 -9.29 13.66
N PRO A 148 1.93 -10.58 13.80
CA PRO A 148 0.56 -10.98 14.17
C PRO A 148 0.23 -10.80 15.65
N SER A 149 1.21 -10.42 16.48
CA SER A 149 1.02 -10.30 17.92
C SER A 149 -0.01 -9.22 18.25
N GLN A 150 -0.97 -9.53 19.12
CA GLN A 150 -1.97 -8.57 19.60
C GLN A 150 -1.33 -7.31 20.20
N ASN A 151 -0.18 -7.46 20.86
CA ASN A 151 0.57 -6.33 21.41
C ASN A 151 1.13 -5.43 20.30
N ALA A 152 1.70 -6.02 19.24
CA ALA A 152 2.23 -5.28 18.11
C ALA A 152 1.12 -4.56 17.35
N ILE A 153 -0.02 -5.23 17.14
CA ILE A 153 -1.21 -4.64 16.51
C ILE A 153 -1.75 -3.48 17.35
N GLY A 154 -1.86 -3.65 18.68
CA GLY A 154 -2.32 -2.60 19.59
C GLY A 154 -1.40 -1.37 19.60
N GLN A 155 -0.09 -1.58 19.62
CA GLN A 155 0.90 -0.50 19.54
C GLN A 155 0.85 0.22 18.20
N ALA A 156 0.83 -0.51 17.09
CA ALA A 156 0.72 0.06 15.75
C ALA A 156 -0.57 0.90 15.61
N ARG A 157 -1.70 0.38 16.10
CA ARG A 157 -2.97 1.12 16.12
C ARG A 157 -2.90 2.42 16.93
N SER A 158 -2.22 2.40 18.08
CA SER A 158 -2.06 3.61 18.91
C SER A 158 -1.22 4.70 18.24
N LYS A 159 -0.28 4.31 17.36
CA LYS A 159 0.56 5.22 16.58
C LYS A 159 -0.04 5.59 15.22
N GLY A 160 -1.13 4.94 14.81
CA GLY A 160 -1.67 5.05 13.46
C GLY A 160 -0.75 4.46 12.39
N GLU A 161 0.02 3.44 12.77
CA GLU A 161 0.94 2.69 11.92
C GLU A 161 0.40 1.28 11.66
N LEU A 162 1.03 0.56 10.74
CA LEU A 162 0.77 -0.85 10.49
C LEU A 162 1.79 -1.71 11.27
N PRO A 163 1.44 -2.93 11.71
CA PRO A 163 2.34 -3.82 12.42
C PRO A 163 3.33 -4.50 11.45
N ILE A 164 3.99 -3.70 10.61
CA ILE A 164 4.90 -4.12 9.54
C ILE A 164 6.26 -3.46 9.75
N GLY A 165 7.32 -4.25 9.71
CA GLY A 165 8.70 -3.77 9.64
C GLY A 165 9.30 -4.12 8.28
N ILE A 166 10.01 -3.18 7.65
CA ILE A 166 10.85 -3.47 6.49
C ILE A 166 12.30 -3.34 6.93
N TYR A 167 13.14 -4.24 6.44
CA TYR A 167 14.55 -4.30 6.78
C TYR A 167 15.41 -4.37 5.52
N GLU A 168 16.50 -3.63 5.56
CA GLU A 168 17.60 -3.66 4.60
C GLU A 168 18.73 -4.53 5.14
N THR A 169 19.62 -4.95 4.25
CA THR A 169 20.80 -5.74 4.64
C THR A 169 22.00 -4.84 4.79
N PHE A 170 22.61 -4.89 5.98
CA PHE A 170 23.89 -4.27 6.28
C PHE A 170 24.96 -5.36 6.39
N VAL A 171 26.05 -5.18 5.65
CA VAL A 171 27.19 -6.10 5.66
C VAL A 171 28.32 -5.44 6.42
N ASP A 172 28.72 -6.02 7.55
CA ASP A 172 29.90 -5.57 8.27
C ASP A 172 31.14 -6.35 7.79
N VAL A 173 32.05 -5.61 7.16
CA VAL A 173 33.33 -6.14 6.68
C VAL A 173 34.38 -6.15 7.80
N SER A 174 34.13 -5.51 8.94
CA SER A 174 35.13 -5.32 10.01
C SER A 174 35.54 -6.63 10.71
N HIS A 175 34.62 -7.61 10.81
CA HIS A 175 34.90 -8.92 11.41
C HIS A 175 35.58 -9.93 10.46
N SER A 176 35.84 -9.54 9.21
CA SER A 176 36.48 -10.42 8.20
C SER A 176 38.01 -10.46 8.25
N VAL A 177 38.65 -9.66 9.10
CA VAL A 177 40.12 -9.65 9.24
C VAL A 177 40.52 -10.29 10.58
N ARG A 178 41.03 -11.53 10.53
CA ARG A 178 41.82 -12.06 11.66
C ARG A 178 43.15 -11.29 11.72
N PRO A 179 43.54 -10.75 12.88
CA PRO A 179 44.95 -10.44 13.12
C PRO A 179 45.73 -11.76 13.09
N ASP A 180 46.75 -11.77 12.25
CA ASP A 180 47.77 -12.81 12.08
C ASP A 180 48.10 -13.55 13.38
N GLN A 181 47.66 -14.81 13.49
CA GLN A 181 48.33 -15.89 14.24
C GLN A 181 47.60 -17.23 14.10
N GLY A 182 48.33 -18.25 13.63
CA GLY A 182 48.14 -19.65 14.01
C GLY A 182 47.42 -20.53 12.99
N GLU A 183 48.22 -21.37 12.32
CA GLU A 183 47.81 -22.48 11.46
C GLU A 183 46.76 -23.38 12.12
N GLY A 184 45.63 -23.54 11.44
CA GLY A 184 44.56 -24.44 11.82
C GLY A 184 43.32 -24.14 10.99
N ALA A 185 43.00 -25.05 10.07
CA ALA A 185 41.89 -24.97 9.13
C ALA A 185 40.59 -24.49 9.80
N GLY A 186 40.33 -23.19 9.72
CA GLY A 186 39.14 -22.54 10.25
C GLY A 186 38.24 -22.20 9.08
N LEU A 187 36.99 -22.66 9.12
CA LEU A 187 35.92 -22.25 8.21
C LEU A 187 35.98 -20.73 8.04
N GLU A 188 36.13 -20.28 6.80
CA GLU A 188 36.03 -18.86 6.43
C GLU A 188 34.65 -18.37 6.88
N LYS A 189 34.60 -17.65 8.01
CA LYS A 189 33.38 -16.97 8.43
C LYS A 189 33.22 -15.81 7.45
N GLY A 190 32.29 -15.95 6.51
CA GLY A 190 31.92 -14.89 5.58
C GLY A 190 31.54 -13.60 6.33
N PRO A 191 31.41 -12.46 5.62
CA PRO A 191 31.10 -11.18 6.24
C PRO A 191 29.80 -11.28 7.07
N ASP A 192 29.80 -10.69 8.26
CA ASP A 192 28.65 -10.71 9.16
C ASP A 192 27.56 -9.81 8.57
N MET A 193 26.36 -10.36 8.41
CA MET A 193 25.20 -9.68 7.83
C MET A 193 24.17 -9.40 8.92
N TYR A 194 23.61 -8.20 8.89
CA TYR A 194 22.60 -7.74 9.83
C TYR A 194 21.45 -7.08 9.09
N PHE A 195 20.26 -7.15 9.70
CA PHE A 195 19.09 -6.39 9.28
C PHE A 195 19.12 -4.99 9.91
N ARG A 196 18.90 -3.98 9.08
CA ARG A 196 18.68 -2.60 9.52
C ARG A 196 17.23 -2.21 9.22
N PRO A 197 16.46 -1.66 10.18
CA PRO A 197 15.12 -1.16 9.91
C PRO A 197 15.13 -0.06 8.83
N ALA A 198 14.17 -0.15 7.91
CA ALA A 198 13.99 0.77 6.79
C ALA A 198 12.66 1.51 6.92
N ASN A 199 12.65 2.81 6.60
CA ASN A 199 11.42 3.57 6.51
C ASN A 199 10.70 3.23 5.20
N TYR A 200 9.36 3.22 5.26
CA TYR A 200 8.53 2.97 4.10
C TYR A 200 7.34 3.92 4.05
N GLN A 201 6.79 4.10 2.86
CA GLN A 201 5.58 4.86 2.61
C GLN A 201 4.53 3.95 2.00
N ILE A 202 3.28 4.09 2.42
CA ILE A 202 2.17 3.42 1.74
C ILE A 202 1.80 4.25 0.51
N GLU A 203 1.98 3.67 -0.66
CA GLU A 203 1.56 4.28 -1.91
C GLU A 203 0.35 3.52 -2.46
N THR A 204 -0.67 4.25 -2.91
CA THR A 204 -1.88 3.65 -3.46
C THR A 204 -2.12 4.19 -4.85
N GLY A 205 -2.21 3.31 -5.84
CA GLY A 205 -2.75 3.69 -7.15
C GLY A 205 -4.23 4.09 -7.02
N GLU A 206 -4.77 4.82 -7.99
CA GLU A 206 -6.16 5.33 -7.90
C GLU A 206 -7.19 4.19 -7.76
N ALA A 207 -7.02 3.12 -8.53
CA ALA A 207 -7.89 1.94 -8.43
C ALA A 207 -7.74 1.21 -7.09
N GLU A 208 -6.51 1.10 -6.57
CA GLU A 208 -6.25 0.47 -5.28
C GLU A 208 -6.83 1.29 -4.13
N ARG A 209 -6.71 2.61 -4.19
CA ARG A 209 -7.27 3.55 -3.20
C ARG A 209 -8.77 3.35 -3.08
N ILE A 210 -9.48 3.29 -4.22
CA ILE A 210 -10.93 3.05 -4.26
C ILE A 210 -11.27 1.66 -3.69
N ALA A 211 -10.52 0.63 -4.08
CA ALA A 211 -10.75 -0.73 -3.59
C ALA A 211 -10.56 -0.84 -2.07
N VAL A 212 -9.47 -0.27 -1.54
CA VAL A 212 -9.16 -0.27 -0.10
C VAL A 212 -10.19 0.53 0.68
N ASP A 213 -10.58 1.72 0.19
CA ASP A 213 -11.63 2.54 0.81
C ASP A 213 -12.96 1.78 0.85
N HIS A 214 -13.36 1.12 -0.24
CA HIS A 214 -14.56 0.30 -0.29
C HIS A 214 -14.50 -0.90 0.68
N THR A 215 -13.39 -1.64 0.73
CA THR A 215 -13.23 -2.78 1.65
C THR A 215 -13.14 -2.36 3.12
N SER A 216 -12.64 -1.15 3.40
CA SER A 216 -12.54 -0.63 4.77
C SER A 216 -13.87 -0.17 5.36
N LYS A 217 -14.85 0.13 4.50
CA LYS A 217 -16.17 0.56 4.93
C LYS A 217 -16.95 -0.66 5.45
N PRO A 218 -17.64 -0.56 6.59
CA PRO A 218 -18.52 -1.63 7.05
C PRO A 218 -19.56 -1.91 5.97
N PRO A 219 -19.98 -3.18 5.77
CA PRO A 219 -21.04 -3.51 4.83
C PRO A 219 -22.28 -2.69 5.21
N VAL A 220 -22.63 -1.76 4.33
CA VAL A 220 -23.90 -1.03 4.41
C VAL A 220 -24.98 -2.03 4.05
N ASP A 221 -25.94 -2.22 4.96
CA ASP A 221 -27.15 -2.97 4.68
C ASP A 221 -27.79 -2.34 3.43
N ASP A 222 -28.05 -3.14 2.39
CA ASP A 222 -28.61 -2.73 1.08
C ASP A 222 -30.04 -2.13 1.17
N GLY A 223 -30.44 -1.70 2.36
CA GLY A 223 -31.63 -0.92 2.63
C GLY A 223 -31.42 0.54 2.23
N ASP A 224 -31.86 0.86 1.03
CA ASP A 224 -32.16 2.21 0.53
C ASP A 224 -30.95 3.11 0.25
N GLY A 225 -30.43 3.00 -0.99
CA GLY A 225 -29.95 4.14 -1.77
C GLY A 225 -28.96 5.10 -1.10
N GLN A 226 -28.01 4.62 -0.29
CA GLN A 226 -26.97 5.51 0.22
C GLN A 226 -26.16 6.07 -0.95
N SER A 227 -26.33 7.37 -1.19
CA SER A 227 -25.69 8.10 -2.26
C SER A 227 -24.17 7.93 -2.18
N SER A 228 -23.52 7.68 -3.31
CA SER A 228 -22.06 7.69 -3.44
C SER A 228 -21.43 8.97 -2.86
N LEU A 229 -22.18 10.07 -2.83
CA LEU A 229 -21.82 11.32 -2.18
C LEU A 229 -21.60 11.15 -0.66
N ILE A 230 -22.51 10.45 0.05
CA ILE A 230 -22.41 10.25 1.50
C ILE A 230 -21.15 9.43 1.81
N ALA A 231 -20.89 8.39 1.03
CA ALA A 231 -19.68 7.58 1.16
C ALA A 231 -18.41 8.42 0.95
N ASN A 232 -18.40 9.31 -0.05
CA ASN A 232 -17.26 10.20 -0.32
C ASN A 232 -17.06 11.25 0.78
N LEU A 233 -18.13 11.89 1.25
CA LEU A 233 -18.07 12.88 2.33
C LEU A 233 -17.62 12.25 3.65
N THR A 234 -18.03 11.00 3.92
CA THR A 234 -17.57 10.26 5.10
C THR A 234 -16.07 10.01 5.06
N THR A 235 -15.53 9.61 3.91
CA THR A 235 -14.07 9.44 3.72
C THR A 235 -13.32 10.76 3.94
N GLN A 236 -13.82 11.88 3.38
CA GLN A 236 -13.23 13.21 3.60
C GLN A 236 -13.30 13.64 5.07
N GLN A 237 -14.43 13.43 5.74
CA GLN A 237 -14.60 13.73 7.15
C GLN A 237 -13.62 12.95 8.03
N ASN A 238 -13.43 11.66 7.75
CA ASN A 238 -12.47 10.82 8.47
C ASN A 238 -11.04 11.30 8.27
N ALA A 239 -10.66 11.70 7.05
CA ALA A 239 -9.34 12.26 6.78
C ALA A 239 -9.10 13.58 7.54
N ILE A 240 -10.08 14.48 7.57
CA ILE A 240 -10.02 15.74 8.33
C ILE A 240 -9.90 15.44 9.83
N LYS A 241 -10.66 14.47 10.35
CA LYS A 241 -10.59 14.06 11.75
C LYS A 241 -9.21 13.52 12.12
N MET A 242 -8.64 12.65 11.29
CA MET A 242 -7.28 12.12 11.50
C MET A 242 -6.22 13.22 11.51
N LEU A 243 -6.35 14.22 10.62
CA LEU A 243 -5.45 15.37 10.61
C LEU A 243 -5.60 16.21 11.89
N LEU A 244 -6.83 16.46 12.34
CA LEU A 244 -7.11 17.20 13.57
C LEU A 244 -6.51 16.51 14.79
N ASP A 245 -6.66 15.19 14.91
CA ASP A 245 -6.11 14.39 16.01
C ASP A 245 -4.56 14.49 16.05
N ARG A 246 -3.91 14.51 14.88
CA ARG A 246 -2.45 14.73 14.76
C ARG A 246 -2.04 16.14 15.16
N ILE A 247 -2.77 17.17 14.70
CA ILE A 247 -2.51 18.56 15.08
C ILE A 247 -2.66 18.73 16.60
N GLN A 248 -3.71 18.17 17.20
CA GLN A 248 -3.91 18.20 18.65
C GLN A 248 -2.77 17.52 19.40
N SER A 249 -2.24 16.41 18.89
CA SER A 249 -1.08 15.73 19.48
C SER A 249 0.17 16.60 19.47
N ILE A 250 0.42 17.34 18.38
CA ILE A 250 1.53 18.29 18.27
C ILE A 250 1.37 19.47 19.24
N VAL A 251 0.15 20.03 19.33
CA VAL A 251 -0.13 21.14 20.25
C VAL A 251 0.06 20.70 21.71
N SER A 252 -0.49 19.54 22.09
CA SER A 252 -0.30 18.97 23.43
C SER A 252 1.17 18.74 23.75
N TYR A 253 1.96 18.27 22.78
CA TYR A 253 3.40 18.08 22.96
C TYR A 253 4.11 19.41 23.25
N VAL A 254 3.81 20.46 22.48
CA VAL A 254 4.40 21.80 22.68
C VAL A 254 4.01 22.37 24.05
N ASP A 255 2.74 22.21 24.46
CA ASP A 255 2.26 22.66 25.78
C ASP A 255 2.97 21.92 26.93
N ASP A 256 3.18 20.61 26.81
CA ASP A 256 3.87 19.80 27.83
C ASP A 256 5.38 20.12 27.92
N VAL A 257 6.01 20.46 26.79
CA VAL A 257 7.39 20.97 26.75
C VAL A 257 7.47 22.35 27.40
N GLN A 258 6.51 23.24 27.13
CA GLN A 258 6.44 24.56 27.77
C GLN A 258 6.22 24.45 29.29
N ALA A 259 5.39 23.49 29.72
CA ALA A 259 5.15 23.18 31.12
C ALA A 259 6.32 22.44 31.82
N LYS A 260 7.42 22.17 31.11
CA LYS A 260 8.60 21.43 31.58
C LYS A 260 8.32 20.01 32.08
N LYS A 261 7.26 19.36 31.56
CA LYS A 261 6.97 17.95 31.88
C LYS A 261 7.83 16.98 31.06
N LEU A 262 8.19 17.37 29.84
CA LEU A 262 9.02 16.61 28.91
C LEU A 262 10.37 17.30 28.70
N PRO A 263 11.45 16.55 28.41
CA PRO A 263 12.73 17.15 28.04
C PRO A 263 12.62 17.92 26.71
N ASN A 264 13.38 19.01 26.60
CA ASN A 264 13.42 19.83 25.39
C ASN A 264 14.15 19.09 24.27
N ASP A 265 13.41 18.46 23.36
CA ASP A 265 13.97 17.97 22.10
C ASP A 265 14.01 19.09 21.06
N HIS A 266 15.21 19.62 20.84
CA HIS A 266 15.44 20.71 19.89
C HIS A 266 15.22 20.29 18.43
N GLU A 267 15.37 19.00 18.09
CA GLU A 267 15.16 18.53 16.72
C GLU A 267 13.68 18.57 16.36
N SER A 268 12.83 17.95 17.20
CA SER A 268 11.37 17.95 17.02
C SER A 268 10.80 19.37 17.01
N LEU A 269 11.24 20.26 17.91
CA LEU A 269 10.79 21.65 17.94
C LEU A 269 11.16 22.42 16.66
N ARG A 270 12.35 22.16 16.10
CA ARG A 270 12.78 22.76 14.83
C ARG A 270 11.93 22.26 13.66
N GLN A 271 11.62 20.96 13.63
CA GLN A 271 10.74 20.38 12.60
C GLN A 271 9.33 20.99 12.69
N ILE A 272 8.76 21.13 13.90
CA ILE A 272 7.45 21.78 14.11
C ILE A 272 7.47 23.24 13.66
N ALA A 273 8.53 24.00 13.99
CA ALA A 273 8.66 25.38 13.55
C ALA A 273 8.73 25.49 12.01
N SER A 274 9.45 24.58 11.36
CA SER A 274 9.49 24.49 9.89
C SER A 274 8.13 24.16 9.29
N LEU A 275 7.35 23.27 9.93
CA LEU A 275 6.01 22.91 9.50
C LEU A 275 5.07 24.13 9.56
N VAL A 276 5.08 24.87 10.67
CA VAL A 276 4.24 26.07 10.85
C VAL A 276 4.63 27.16 9.85
N ALA A 277 5.93 27.36 9.60
CA ALA A 277 6.42 28.30 8.61
C ALA A 277 6.01 27.94 7.17
N GLY A 278 5.73 26.67 6.90
CA GLY A 278 5.24 26.18 5.60
C GLY A 278 3.75 26.42 5.34
N ILE A 279 3.00 26.96 6.30
CA ILE A 279 1.57 27.27 6.15
C ILE A 279 1.42 28.76 5.79
N PRO A 280 0.72 29.14 4.69
CA PRO A 280 0.00 28.32 3.71
C PRO A 280 0.90 27.89 2.53
N ALA A 281 0.91 26.59 2.21
CA ALA A 281 1.79 26.01 1.19
C ALA A 281 1.60 26.59 -0.23
N SER A 282 0.42 27.14 -0.56
CA SER A 282 0.06 27.60 -1.91
C SER A 282 -0.84 28.83 -1.97
N GLY A 283 -1.19 29.44 -0.83
CA GLY A 283 -2.27 30.43 -0.75
C GLY A 283 -2.04 31.77 -1.47
N ASN A 284 -0.79 32.12 -1.80
CA ASN A 284 -0.43 33.45 -2.33
C ASN A 284 0.18 33.42 -3.74
N LEU A 285 0.19 32.27 -4.42
CA LEU A 285 0.69 32.20 -5.80
C LEU A 285 -0.43 32.61 -6.77
N PRO A 286 -0.27 33.68 -7.58
CA PRO A 286 -1.30 34.12 -8.51
C PRO A 286 -1.61 33.07 -9.58
N GLU A 287 -0.61 32.27 -9.96
CA GLU A 287 -0.72 31.15 -10.90
C GLU A 287 -1.67 30.06 -10.39
N PHE A 288 -1.50 29.64 -9.13
CA PHE A 288 -2.38 28.65 -8.49
C PHE A 288 -3.84 29.12 -8.45
N LYS A 289 -4.07 30.39 -8.13
CA LYS A 289 -5.43 30.95 -8.11
C LYS A 289 -6.07 30.96 -9.50
N GLN A 290 -5.28 31.27 -10.53
CA GLN A 290 -5.77 31.25 -11.92
C GLN A 290 -6.09 29.83 -12.38
N GLU A 291 -5.23 28.87 -12.09
CA GLU A 291 -5.45 27.45 -12.41
C GLU A 291 -6.70 26.92 -11.68
N PHE A 292 -6.82 27.17 -10.38
CA PHE A 292 -7.99 26.80 -9.57
C PHE A 292 -9.31 27.38 -10.12
N LEU A 293 -9.32 28.66 -10.52
CA LEU A 293 -10.51 29.27 -11.11
C LEU A 293 -10.84 28.70 -12.48
N THR A 294 -9.83 28.31 -13.27
CA THR A 294 -10.03 27.68 -14.57
C THR A 294 -10.68 26.33 -14.39
N GLU A 295 -10.13 25.46 -13.55
CA GLU A 295 -10.69 24.14 -13.24
C GLU A 295 -12.11 24.25 -12.65
N TYR A 296 -12.33 25.20 -11.73
CA TYR A 296 -13.65 25.45 -11.15
C TYR A 296 -14.69 25.83 -12.21
N ASN A 297 -14.35 26.75 -13.12
CA ASN A 297 -15.24 27.15 -14.19
C ASN A 297 -15.53 26.01 -15.18
N ASP A 298 -14.53 25.19 -15.51
CA ASP A 298 -14.66 24.05 -16.41
C ASP A 298 -15.55 22.94 -15.83
N LEU A 299 -15.39 22.65 -14.53
CA LEU A 299 -16.26 21.74 -13.80
C LEU A 299 -17.71 22.26 -13.79
N LEU A 300 -17.91 23.55 -13.46
CA LEU A 300 -19.24 24.15 -13.43
C LEU A 300 -19.94 24.09 -14.79
N LEU A 301 -19.21 24.39 -15.87
CA LEU A 301 -19.73 24.31 -17.24
C LEU A 301 -20.10 22.88 -17.60
N THR A 302 -19.26 21.89 -17.26
CA THR A 302 -19.50 20.47 -17.53
C THR A 302 -20.70 19.94 -16.76
N THR A 303 -20.84 20.32 -15.49
CA THR A 303 -22.01 19.97 -14.68
C THR A 303 -23.28 20.59 -15.26
N TYR A 304 -23.25 21.87 -15.63
CA TYR A 304 -24.41 22.54 -16.22
C TYR A 304 -24.86 21.90 -17.54
N LEU A 305 -23.91 21.53 -18.40
CA LEU A 305 -24.21 20.82 -19.65
C LEU A 305 -24.80 19.42 -19.40
N SER A 306 -24.32 18.72 -18.37
CA SER A 306 -24.84 17.42 -17.95
C SER A 306 -26.27 17.54 -17.41
N ASP A 307 -26.56 18.54 -16.59
CA ASP A 307 -27.90 18.83 -16.08
C ASP A 307 -28.87 19.20 -17.21
N MET A 308 -28.43 20.00 -18.18
CA MET A 308 -29.22 20.33 -19.36
C MET A 308 -29.51 19.08 -20.21
N THR A 309 -28.53 18.19 -20.36
CA THR A 309 -28.70 16.91 -21.08
C THR A 309 -29.71 16.00 -20.37
N ASN A 310 -29.62 15.88 -19.04
CA ASN A 310 -30.61 15.17 -18.23
C ASN A 310 -32.00 15.80 -18.33
N GLY A 311 -32.09 17.13 -18.31
CA GLY A 311 -33.33 17.87 -18.52
C GLY A 311 -33.98 17.54 -19.87
N ILE A 312 -33.21 17.55 -20.95
CA ILE A 312 -33.69 17.16 -22.28
C ILE A 312 -34.12 15.68 -22.32
N SER A 313 -33.37 14.79 -21.67
CA SER A 313 -33.75 13.36 -21.56
C SER A 313 -35.10 13.18 -20.87
N THR A 314 -35.30 13.82 -19.71
CA THR A 314 -36.56 13.75 -18.98
C THR A 314 -37.73 14.39 -19.76
N MET A 315 -37.47 15.48 -20.49
CA MET A 315 -38.46 16.10 -21.37
C MET A 315 -38.85 15.15 -22.50
N ASN A 316 -37.89 14.45 -23.11
CA ASN A 316 -38.15 13.46 -24.15
C ASN A 316 -38.99 12.29 -23.62
N GLU A 317 -38.68 11.78 -22.42
CA GLU A 317 -39.51 10.75 -21.76
C GLU A 317 -40.93 11.24 -21.47
N LEU A 318 -41.10 12.52 -21.15
CA LEU A 318 -42.42 13.11 -20.92
C LEU A 318 -43.20 13.20 -22.23
N VAL A 319 -42.57 13.65 -23.31
CA VAL A 319 -43.17 13.69 -24.65
C VAL A 319 -43.60 12.29 -25.09
N ASP A 320 -42.72 11.28 -24.94
CA ASP A 320 -43.03 9.88 -25.26
C ASP A 320 -44.26 9.37 -24.47
N LYS A 321 -44.34 9.69 -23.17
CA LYS A 321 -45.50 9.32 -22.34
C LYS A 321 -46.76 10.08 -22.74
N PHE A 322 -46.63 11.36 -23.05
CA PHE A 322 -47.76 12.20 -23.47
C PHE A 322 -48.35 11.69 -24.78
N ASP A 323 -47.52 11.43 -25.79
CA ASP A 323 -47.94 10.89 -27.08
C ASP A 323 -48.64 9.54 -26.91
N PHE A 324 -48.13 8.67 -26.03
CA PHE A 324 -48.81 7.40 -25.70
C PHE A 324 -50.20 7.63 -25.10
N THR A 325 -50.36 8.57 -24.16
CA THR A 325 -51.67 8.86 -23.53
C THR A 325 -52.66 9.54 -24.47
N GLN A 326 -52.20 10.42 -25.35
CA GLN A 326 -53.02 11.08 -26.36
C GLN A 326 -53.57 10.07 -27.36
N VAL A 327 -52.71 9.17 -27.86
CA VAL A 327 -53.13 8.09 -28.78
C VAL A 327 -54.10 7.12 -28.10
N GLY A 328 -53.95 6.85 -26.80
CA GLY A 328 -54.87 6.00 -26.04
C GLY A 328 -56.23 6.64 -25.71
N ASN A 329 -56.35 7.97 -25.75
CA ASN A 329 -57.60 8.68 -25.46
C ASN A 329 -58.51 8.82 -26.70
N ASP A 330 -57.95 8.69 -27.91
CA ASP A 330 -58.70 8.75 -29.17
C ASP A 330 -59.48 7.45 -29.47
N ASP A 331 -59.21 6.36 -28.76
CA ASP A 331 -59.98 5.10 -28.89
C ASP A 331 -61.34 5.14 -28.12
N GLY A 332 -61.64 6.23 -27.41
CA GLY A 332 -62.88 6.43 -26.63
C GLY A 332 -63.98 7.25 -27.32
N LEU A 333 -63.67 7.96 -28.42
CA LEU A 333 -64.64 8.77 -29.16
C LEU A 333 -64.49 8.49 -30.66
N GLY A 334 -65.46 7.73 -31.19
CA GLY A 334 -65.38 7.11 -32.50
C GLY A 334 -65.02 8.05 -33.67
N GLY A 335 -64.09 7.57 -34.47
CA GLY A 335 -64.01 7.85 -35.91
C GLY A 335 -63.00 8.92 -36.32
N ILE A 336 -61.84 8.48 -36.80
CA ILE A 336 -61.45 8.50 -38.23
C ILE A 336 -60.04 7.90 -38.34
N ALA A 337 -59.94 6.81 -39.08
CA ALA A 337 -58.67 6.23 -39.49
C ALA A 337 -57.84 7.27 -40.26
N ARG A 338 -56.61 7.52 -39.81
CA ARG A 338 -55.55 8.13 -40.62
C ARG A 338 -54.35 7.20 -40.73
N PRO A 339 -53.62 7.24 -41.86
CA PRO A 339 -52.80 6.13 -42.29
C PRO A 339 -51.48 6.07 -41.53
N SER A 340 -51.08 4.83 -41.22
CA SER A 340 -49.73 4.39 -40.84
C SER A 340 -48.64 5.24 -41.52
N THR A 341 -47.92 6.03 -40.74
CA THR A 341 -46.57 6.50 -41.09
C THR A 341 -45.56 5.74 -40.24
N SER A 342 -44.64 5.11 -40.97
CA SER A 342 -43.50 4.27 -40.59
C SER A 342 -43.05 4.28 -39.13
N ARG A 343 -43.16 3.11 -38.49
CA ARG A 343 -42.25 2.67 -37.42
C ARG A 343 -40.80 2.75 -37.91
N PHE A 344 -40.05 3.76 -37.48
CA PHE A 344 -38.60 3.64 -37.37
C PHE A 344 -38.30 2.91 -36.06
N ARG A 345 -38.13 1.59 -36.18
CA ARG A 345 -37.63 0.73 -35.11
C ARG A 345 -36.14 1.07 -34.91
N SER A 346 -35.80 2.00 -34.03
CA SER A 346 -34.43 2.07 -33.52
C SER A 346 -34.21 0.86 -32.61
N GLY A 347 -33.23 0.04 -33.00
CA GLY A 347 -32.93 -1.20 -32.31
C GLY A 347 -32.35 -0.92 -30.93
N ARG A 348 -33.06 -1.35 -29.89
CA ARG A 348 -32.42 -1.74 -28.62
C ARG A 348 -31.40 -2.84 -28.92
N GLY A 349 -30.13 -2.46 -29.03
CA GLY A 349 -29.00 -3.37 -29.00
C GLY A 349 -28.86 -3.98 -27.61
N ALA A 350 -29.64 -5.02 -27.33
CA ALA A 350 -29.34 -5.93 -26.25
C ALA A 350 -28.19 -6.84 -26.73
N HIS A 351 -26.95 -6.46 -26.39
CA HIS A 351 -25.80 -7.36 -26.50
C HIS A 351 -25.94 -8.47 -25.46
N ARG A 352 -26.60 -9.56 -25.86
CA ARG A 352 -26.57 -10.85 -25.16
C ARG A 352 -25.53 -11.71 -25.86
N MET A 353 -24.31 -11.73 -25.31
CA MET A 353 -23.21 -12.55 -25.79
C MET A 353 -23.50 -14.02 -25.41
N GLY A 354 -24.10 -14.75 -26.35
CA GLY A 354 -24.35 -16.18 -26.27
C GLY A 354 -23.31 -16.95 -27.06
N ARG A 355 -22.54 -17.79 -26.34
CA ARG A 355 -21.64 -18.82 -26.84
C ARG A 355 -22.15 -19.52 -28.10
N ASN A 356 -21.34 -19.54 -29.16
CA ASN A 356 -21.43 -20.56 -30.20
C ASN A 356 -20.30 -21.58 -29.99
N ALA A 357 -20.70 -22.78 -29.59
CA ALA A 357 -19.96 -24.01 -29.76
C ALA A 357 -20.67 -24.85 -30.83
N LYS A 358 -19.87 -25.67 -31.53
CA LYS A 358 -20.15 -26.60 -32.65
C LYS A 358 -19.70 -26.01 -34.00
N MET A 359 -18.90 -26.71 -34.80
CA MET A 359 -19.01 -28.14 -35.12
C MET A 359 -17.70 -28.73 -35.65
N ASN A 360 -17.48 -30.02 -35.37
CA ASN A 360 -16.62 -31.00 -36.03
C ASN A 360 -15.94 -30.59 -37.35
N GLN A 361 -14.61 -30.73 -37.37
CA GLN A 361 -13.92 -31.79 -38.12
C GLN A 361 -12.71 -32.27 -37.32
#